data_AF-A0A843EL39-F1
#
_entry.id   AF-A0A843EL39-F1
#
_cell.length_a   1.000
_cell.length_b   1.000
_cell.length_c   1.000
_cell.angle_alpha   90.00
_cell.angle_beta   90.00
_cell.angle_gamma   90.00
#
_symmetry.space_group_name_H-M   'P 1'
#
loop_
_entity.id
_entity.type
_entity.pdbx_description
1 polymer ?
#
loop_
_entity_poly.entity_id
_entity_poly.type
_entity_poly.pdbx_seq_one_letter_code
_entity_poly.pdbx_strand_id
1 'polypeptide(L)'
;MTQKSEAIKGNITQEMKDVAKQENIEVDKLARLIADGKVVIPKNVNSHAKACGIGEELSTKINANIGSSSKIDDLELEINKAKLAVEYGADAIMDLSTGSDLKLFRQKIMDAIDVIIGTVPIYE
;
A
#
# COMPACT_ATOMS: atom_id res chain seq x y z
N MET A 1 -16.39 1.91 -2.21
CA MET A 1 -16.45 2.42 -0.82
C MET A 1 -15.05 2.86 -0.44
N THR A 2 -14.88 4.01 0.22
CA THR A 2 -13.55 4.51 0.63
C THR A 2 -13.48 4.74 2.14
N GLN A 3 -12.28 4.61 2.71
CA GLN A 3 -12.06 4.80 4.15
C GLN A 3 -12.46 6.23 4.60
N LYS A 4 -12.18 7.25 3.77
CA LYS A 4 -12.64 8.63 4.02
C LYS A 4 -14.17 8.74 4.07
N SER A 5 -14.87 8.10 3.12
CA SER A 5 -16.33 8.15 3.10
C SER A 5 -16.97 7.49 4.33
N GLU A 6 -16.37 6.41 4.85
CA GLU A 6 -16.85 5.74 6.06
C GLU A 6 -16.54 6.56 7.32
N ALA A 7 -15.35 7.15 7.40
CA ALA A 7 -14.98 8.05 8.50
C ALA A 7 -15.91 9.27 8.61
N ILE A 8 -16.26 9.91 7.48
CA ILE A 8 -17.19 11.07 7.45
C ILE A 8 -18.59 10.68 7.94
N LYS A 9 -19.03 9.44 7.71
CA LYS A 9 -20.31 8.92 8.21
C LYS A 9 -20.26 8.55 9.70
N GLY A 10 -19.08 8.61 10.33
CA GLY A 10 -18.87 8.15 11.71
C GLY A 10 -18.73 6.63 11.83
N ASN A 11 -18.53 5.91 10.72
CA ASN A 11 -18.35 4.46 10.74
C ASN A 11 -16.88 4.11 11.03
N ILE A 12 -16.66 3.17 11.96
CA ILE A 12 -15.34 2.62 12.26
C ILE A 12 -15.16 1.30 11.50
N THR A 13 -14.29 1.29 10.50
CA THR A 13 -13.99 0.11 9.69
C THR A 13 -12.99 -0.82 10.37
N GLN A 14 -12.83 -2.04 9.87
CA GLN A 14 -11.80 -2.96 10.38
C GLN A 14 -10.39 -2.43 10.07
N GLU A 15 -10.18 -1.83 8.90
CA GLU A 15 -8.89 -1.24 8.53
C GLU A 15 -8.47 -0.12 9.48
N MET A 16 -9.42 0.72 9.92
CA MET A 16 -9.14 1.75 10.92
C MET A 16 -8.72 1.13 12.25
N LYS A 17 -9.37 0.06 12.69
CA LYS A 17 -9.01 -0.64 13.94
C LYS A 17 -7.61 -1.26 13.84
N ASP A 18 -7.28 -1.86 12.70
CA ASP A 18 -5.99 -2.49 12.47
C ASP A 18 -4.86 -1.44 12.51
N VAL A 19 -5.03 -0.33 11.79
CA VAL A 19 -4.06 0.78 11.79
C VAL A 19 -3.96 1.44 13.16
N ALA A 20 -5.08 1.70 13.83
CA ALA A 20 -5.10 2.26 15.18
C ALA A 20 -4.29 1.41 16.16
N LYS A 21 -4.44 0.08 16.08
CA LYS A 21 -3.68 -0.87 16.88
C LYS A 21 -2.19 -0.89 16.51
N GLN A 22 -1.85 -0.87 15.22
CA GLN A 22 -0.45 -0.85 14.75
C GLN A 22 0.30 0.41 15.22
N GLU A 23 -0.36 1.56 15.18
CA GLU A 23 0.23 2.87 15.48
C GLU A 23 0.04 3.28 16.95
N ASN A 24 -0.61 2.44 17.76
CA ASN A 24 -0.93 2.70 19.15
C ASN A 24 -1.65 4.06 19.36
N ILE A 25 -2.69 4.29 18.56
CA ILE A 25 -3.55 5.50 18.60
C ILE A 25 -5.02 5.11 18.77
N GLU A 26 -5.81 5.95 19.43
CA GLU A 26 -7.26 5.73 19.57
C GLU A 26 -7.97 5.72 18.21
N VAL A 27 -8.83 4.73 17.99
CA VAL A 27 -9.50 4.54 16.68
C VAL A 27 -10.41 5.72 16.32
N ASP A 28 -11.08 6.33 17.30
CA ASP A 28 -11.92 7.52 17.07
C ASP A 28 -11.10 8.76 16.73
N LYS A 29 -9.84 8.82 17.18
CA LYS A 29 -8.90 9.88 16.80
C LYS A 29 -8.43 9.67 15.37
N LEU A 30 -8.02 8.45 15.04
CA LEU A 30 -7.64 8.07 13.68
C LEU A 30 -8.77 8.33 12.67
N ALA A 31 -10.00 7.92 12.98
CA ALA A 31 -11.16 8.15 12.12
C ALA A 31 -11.40 9.64 11.84
N ARG A 32 -11.23 10.51 12.85
CA ARG A 32 -11.29 11.97 12.66
C ARG A 32 -10.20 12.48 11.73
N LEU A 33 -8.95 12.06 11.91
CA LEU A 33 -7.85 12.41 11.01
C LEU A 33 -8.12 11.97 9.56
N ILE A 34 -8.74 10.80 9.38
CA ILE A 34 -9.13 10.29 8.05
C ILE A 34 -10.27 11.14 7.44
N ALA A 35 -11.29 11.46 8.23
CA ALA A 35 -12.40 12.30 7.78
C ALA A 35 -11.92 13.69 7.34
N ASP A 36 -11.00 14.26 8.12
CA ASP A 36 -10.37 15.57 7.86
C ASP A 36 -9.35 15.53 6.70
N GLY A 37 -9.00 14.34 6.20
CA GLY A 37 -8.06 14.15 5.08
C GLY A 37 -6.59 14.30 5.47
N LYS A 38 -6.27 14.22 6.77
CA LYS A 38 -4.91 14.28 7.32
C LYS A 38 -4.20 12.92 7.32
N VAL A 39 -4.98 11.84 7.32
CA VAL A 39 -4.52 10.46 7.23
C VAL A 39 -5.28 9.73 6.13
N VAL A 40 -4.60 8.84 5.42
CA VAL A 40 -5.19 7.93 4.43
C VAL A 40 -4.84 6.48 4.78
N ILE A 41 -5.75 5.57 4.41
CA ILE A 41 -5.50 4.12 4.43
C ILE A 41 -5.77 3.62 3.00
N PRO A 42 -4.73 3.47 2.16
CA PRO A 42 -4.89 3.02 0.77
C PRO A 42 -5.13 1.50 0.74
N LYS A 43 -6.38 1.10 0.93
CA LYS A 43 -6.82 -0.29 0.90
C LYS A 43 -7.83 -0.49 -0.22
N ASN A 44 -7.38 -0.98 -1.37
CA ASN A 44 -8.28 -1.42 -2.43
C ASN A 44 -9.04 -2.67 -1.97
N VAL A 45 -10.34 -2.74 -2.27
CA VAL A 45 -11.22 -3.87 -1.92
C VAL A 45 -10.76 -5.21 -2.50
N ASN A 46 -10.02 -5.19 -3.61
CA ASN A 46 -9.49 -6.39 -4.27
C ASN A 46 -8.08 -6.75 -3.80
N SER A 47 -7.46 -5.96 -2.93
CA SER A 47 -6.08 -6.20 -2.47
C SER A 47 -6.06 -7.08 -1.23
N HIS A 48 -5.10 -7.99 -1.15
CA HIS A 48 -4.81 -8.79 0.03
C HIS A 48 -3.84 -8.13 1.01
N ALA A 49 -3.30 -6.93 0.68
CA ALA A 49 -2.35 -6.21 1.52
C ALA A 49 -2.89 -5.89 2.91
N LYS A 50 -2.05 -5.85 3.93
CA LYS A 50 -2.42 -5.35 5.26
C LYS A 50 -2.81 -3.88 5.18
N ALA A 51 -3.73 -3.46 6.05
CA ALA A 51 -4.04 -2.05 6.21
C ALA A 51 -2.83 -1.32 6.81
N CYS A 52 -2.46 -0.20 6.20
CA CYS A 52 -1.38 0.68 6.67
C CYS A 52 -1.86 2.13 6.54
N GLY A 53 -1.68 2.89 7.61
CA GLY A 53 -2.06 4.31 7.67
C GLY A 53 -0.89 5.21 7.31
N ILE A 54 -1.16 6.25 6.54
CA ILE A 54 -0.17 7.24 6.10
C ILE A 54 -0.72 8.63 6.42
N GLY A 55 -0.01 9.41 7.24
CA GLY A 55 -0.38 10.79 7.53
C GLY A 55 0.08 11.30 8.90
N GLU A 56 -0.52 12.41 9.33
CA GLU A 56 -0.21 13.07 10.60
C GLU A 56 -0.37 12.13 11.80
N GLU A 57 0.50 12.30 12.81
CA GLU A 57 0.50 11.55 14.08
C GLU A 57 0.73 10.04 13.98
N LEU A 58 1.00 9.51 12.79
CA LEU A 58 1.44 8.14 12.59
C LEU A 58 2.96 8.09 12.41
N SER A 59 3.55 6.91 12.56
CA SER A 59 4.96 6.71 12.24
C SER A 59 5.25 7.01 10.76
N THR A 60 6.45 7.52 10.47
CA THR A 60 6.89 7.79 9.09
C THR A 60 6.95 6.50 8.29
N LYS A 61 6.34 6.51 7.10
CA LYS A 61 6.29 5.36 6.20
C LYS A 61 7.31 5.49 5.07
N ILE A 62 7.88 4.37 4.65
CA ILE A 62 8.86 4.29 3.57
C ILE A 62 8.25 3.53 2.39
N ASN A 63 8.42 4.09 1.19
CA ASN A 63 8.08 3.43 -0.06
C ASN A 63 9.34 3.00 -0.80
N ALA A 64 9.35 1.79 -1.35
CA ALA A 64 10.39 1.33 -2.27
C ALA A 64 9.84 1.16 -3.68
N ASN A 65 10.61 1.63 -4.67
CA ASN A 65 10.28 1.47 -6.08
C ASN A 65 10.97 0.24 -6.63
N ILE A 66 10.20 -0.59 -7.34
CA ILE A 66 10.69 -1.72 -8.13
C ILE A 66 10.15 -1.59 -9.55
N GLY A 67 10.53 -2.50 -10.43
CA GLY A 67 9.93 -2.62 -11.75
C GLY A 67 10.91 -3.07 -12.81
N SER A 68 10.37 -3.75 -13.81
CA SER A 68 11.09 -4.19 -15.00
C SER A 68 11.23 -3.05 -16.02
N SER A 69 12.11 -3.25 -16.99
CA SER A 69 12.35 -2.29 -18.08
C SER A 69 12.57 -3.03 -19.40
N SER A 70 12.58 -2.30 -20.51
CA SER A 70 12.90 -2.87 -21.83
C SER A 70 14.29 -3.51 -21.94
N LYS A 71 15.19 -3.25 -20.96
CA LYS A 71 16.54 -3.83 -20.91
C LYS A 71 16.64 -5.04 -19.99
N ILE A 72 15.85 -5.07 -18.92
CA ILE A 72 15.87 -6.10 -17.88
C ILE A 72 14.42 -6.41 -17.53
N ASP A 73 13.96 -7.56 -18.01
CA ASP A 73 12.58 -8.02 -17.85
C ASP A 73 12.57 -9.42 -17.22
N ASP A 74 12.93 -9.45 -15.94
CA ASP A 74 13.07 -10.67 -15.15
C ASP A 74 12.08 -10.65 -13.99
N LEU A 75 11.07 -11.52 -14.09
CA LEU A 75 9.99 -11.63 -13.12
C LEU A 75 10.48 -12.04 -11.73
N GLU A 76 11.36 -13.04 -11.67
CA GLU A 76 11.87 -13.54 -10.39
C GLU A 76 12.73 -12.49 -9.70
N LEU A 77 13.48 -11.71 -10.48
CA LEU A 77 14.25 -10.58 -9.96
C LEU A 77 13.33 -9.50 -9.35
N GLU A 78 12.23 -9.13 -10.00
CA GLU A 78 11.28 -8.15 -9.44
C GLU A 78 10.57 -8.66 -8.19
N ILE A 79 10.17 -9.94 -8.17
CA ILE A 79 9.58 -10.58 -6.98
C ILE A 79 10.57 -10.55 -5.81
N ASN A 80 11.83 -10.90 -6.06
CA ASN A 80 12.85 -10.91 -5.03
C ASN A 80 13.16 -9.50 -4.52
N LYS A 81 13.21 -8.49 -5.39
CA LYS A 81 13.32 -7.08 -5.00
C LYS A 81 12.17 -6.65 -4.09
N ALA A 82 10.93 -7.02 -4.43
CA ALA A 82 9.75 -6.69 -3.63
C ALA A 82 9.83 -7.31 -2.23
N LYS A 83 10.11 -8.62 -2.16
CA LYS A 83 10.26 -9.34 -0.88
C LYS A 83 11.36 -8.74 -0.01
N LEU A 84 12.52 -8.47 -0.60
CA LEU A 84 13.65 -7.89 0.11
C LEU A 84 13.33 -6.47 0.61
N ALA A 85 12.68 -5.64 -0.19
CA ALA A 85 12.27 -4.31 0.25
C ALA A 85 11.35 -4.37 1.49
N VAL A 86 10.37 -5.29 1.49
CA VAL A 86 9.46 -5.49 2.63
C VAL A 86 10.20 -6.05 3.85
N GLU A 87 11.09 -7.03 3.65
CA GLU A 87 11.92 -7.61 4.72
C GLU A 87 12.76 -6.54 5.44
N TYR A 88 13.27 -5.56 4.70
CA TYR A 88 14.07 -4.46 5.23
C TYR A 88 13.26 -3.22 5.64
N GLY A 89 11.93 -3.32 5.68
CA GLY A 89 11.06 -2.32 6.31
C GLY A 89 10.36 -1.34 5.37
N ALA A 90 10.21 -1.65 4.08
CA ALA A 90 9.32 -0.87 3.21
C ALA A 90 7.85 -1.11 3.59
N ASP A 91 7.12 -0.02 3.87
CA ASP A 91 5.69 -0.05 4.20
C ASP A 91 4.78 -0.10 2.96
N ALA A 92 5.33 0.30 1.81
CA ALA A 92 4.67 0.29 0.52
C ALA A 92 5.67 0.03 -0.60
N ILE A 93 5.15 -0.53 -1.69
CA ILE A 93 5.89 -0.77 -2.93
C ILE A 93 5.22 0.00 -4.05
N MET A 94 6.00 0.63 -4.93
CA MET A 94 5.51 1.05 -6.24
C MET A 94 6.11 0.18 -7.33
N ASP A 95 5.24 -0.44 -8.13
CA ASP A 95 5.59 -1.09 -9.38
C ASP A 95 5.64 -0.02 -10.49
N LEU A 96 6.85 0.33 -10.89
CA LEU A 96 7.16 1.28 -11.96
C LEU A 96 7.61 0.58 -13.24
N SER A 97 7.24 -0.69 -13.41
CA SER A 97 7.62 -1.49 -14.58
C SER A 97 7.21 -0.82 -15.89
N THR A 98 8.11 -0.84 -16.87
CA THR A 98 7.88 -0.38 -18.25
C THR A 98 8.26 -1.46 -19.28
N GLY A 99 8.48 -2.70 -18.82
CA GLY A 99 8.79 -3.86 -19.64
C GLY A 99 7.56 -4.49 -20.29
N SER A 100 7.68 -5.75 -20.72
CA SER A 100 6.55 -6.51 -21.26
C SER A 100 5.73 -7.15 -20.14
N ASP A 101 4.49 -7.54 -20.44
CA ASP A 101 3.61 -8.31 -19.53
C ASP A 101 3.44 -7.73 -18.11
N LEU A 102 3.33 -6.40 -17.99
CA LEU A 102 3.20 -5.66 -16.73
C LEU A 102 2.13 -6.22 -15.78
N LYS A 103 1.00 -6.70 -16.33
CA LYS A 103 -0.09 -7.30 -15.53
C LYS A 103 0.35 -8.58 -14.82
N LEU A 104 1.12 -9.43 -15.50
CA LEU A 104 1.62 -10.67 -14.91
C LEU A 104 2.63 -10.38 -13.80
N PHE A 105 3.56 -9.46 -14.06
CA PHE A 105 4.55 -9.02 -13.07
C PHE A 105 3.86 -8.49 -11.82
N ARG A 106 2.94 -7.53 -11.99
CA ARG A 106 2.21 -6.92 -10.89
C ARG A 106 1.42 -7.94 -10.08
N GLN A 107 0.73 -8.87 -10.73
CA GLN A 107 -0.01 -9.91 -10.03
C GLN A 107 0.92 -10.78 -9.18
N LYS A 108 2.04 -11.22 -9.75
CA LYS A 108 3.01 -12.08 -9.03
C LYS A 108 3.71 -11.37 -7.89
N ILE A 109 3.99 -10.08 -8.05
CA ILE A 109 4.50 -9.23 -6.97
C ILE A 109 3.44 -9.13 -5.86
N MET A 110 2.18 -8.84 -6.20
CA MET A 110 1.08 -8.77 -5.23
C MET A 110 0.82 -10.08 -4.49
N ASP A 111 1.05 -11.23 -5.13
CA ASP A 111 0.94 -12.55 -4.50
C ASP A 111 2.10 -12.82 -3.52
N ALA A 112 3.23 -12.12 -3.68
CA ALA A 112 4.48 -12.37 -2.96
C ALA A 112 4.69 -11.48 -1.73
N ILE A 113 3.94 -10.38 -1.61
CA ILE A 113 4.07 -9.38 -0.53
C ILE A 113 2.70 -9.09 0.09
N ASP A 114 2.71 -8.55 1.31
CA ASP A 114 1.49 -8.19 2.04
C ASP A 114 1.39 -6.69 2.35
N VAL A 115 2.19 -5.85 1.68
CA VAL A 115 2.15 -4.39 1.80
C VAL A 115 1.40 -3.73 0.63
N ILE A 116 1.10 -2.43 0.77
CA ILE A 116 0.38 -1.67 -0.25
C ILE A 116 1.21 -1.62 -1.54
N ILE A 117 0.56 -1.81 -2.69
CA ILE A 117 1.16 -1.60 -4.01
C ILE A 117 0.58 -0.38 -4.72
N GLY A 118 1.45 0.49 -5.21
CA GLY A 118 1.13 1.62 -6.09
C GLY A 118 1.68 1.40 -7.51
N THR A 119 1.12 2.12 -8.48
CA THR A 119 1.55 2.10 -9.88
C THR A 119 1.43 3.49 -10.49
N VAL A 120 2.02 3.68 -11.67
CA VAL A 120 1.80 4.87 -12.50
C VAL A 120 1.06 4.44 -13.77
N PRO A 121 -0.27 4.62 -13.84
CA PRO A 121 -1.08 4.03 -14.92
C PRO A 121 -0.71 4.44 -16.35
N ILE A 122 -0.01 5.56 -16.54
CA ILE A 122 0.41 6.03 -17.88
C ILE A 122 1.60 5.24 -18.46
N TYR A 123 2.24 4.37 -17.67
CA TYR A 123 3.36 3.54 -18.12
C TYR A 123 2.91 2.21 -18.74
N GLU A 124 1.63 1.86 -18.59
CA GLU A 124 0.98 0.71 -19.22
C GLU A 124 0.29 1.13 -20.53
#